data_AF-A0A1T2KZQ7-F1
#
_entry.id   AF-A0A1T2KZQ7-F1
#
_cell.length_a   1.000
_cell.length_b   1.000
_cell.length_c   1.000
_cell.angle_alpha   90.00
_cell.angle_beta   90.00
_cell.angle_gamma   90.00
#
_symmetry.space_group_name_H-M   'P 1'
#
loop_
_entity.id
_entity.type
_entity.pdbx_description
1 polymer ?
#
loop_
_entity_poly.entity_id
_entity_poly.type
_entity_poly.pdbx_seq_one_letter_code
_entity_poly.pdbx_strand_id
1 'polypeptide(L)'
;MSQTLLEKHEPLVIEIGKLYLDNMEVELGRKYKNNEHHVNAGLSDDQSTELRYKYDLTISEFSEIYSGFIKMKPGEHLQQVLNAFVASGGNVDIEPAYDEETQRLNVTVQYVIKDNTLDNIEGLSTLENLVMTMNAMLQIENVLSGSNPDGAPEF
;
A
#
# COMPACT_ATOMS: atom_id res chain seq x y z
N MET A 1 -22.32 12.58 10.33
CA MET A 1 -21.32 11.52 10.66
C MET A 1 -20.04 12.22 11.08
N SER A 2 -19.43 11.78 12.16
CA SER A 2 -18.13 12.30 12.61
C SER A 2 -17.04 11.68 11.75
N GLN A 3 -16.16 12.49 11.15
CA GLN A 3 -15.01 11.98 10.40
C GLN A 3 -14.14 11.09 11.31
N THR A 4 -13.65 9.98 10.76
CA THR A 4 -12.70 9.10 11.45
C THR A 4 -11.40 9.86 11.74
N LEU A 5 -10.60 9.39 12.72
CA LEU A 5 -9.31 10.02 13.02
C LEU A 5 -8.38 10.01 11.77
N LEU A 6 -8.49 8.97 10.94
CA LEU A 6 -7.74 8.83 9.70
C LEU A 6 -8.21 9.86 8.65
N GLU A 7 -9.51 10.07 8.50
CA GLU A 7 -10.06 11.10 7.60
C GLU A 7 -9.67 12.53 8.02
N LYS A 8 -9.63 12.80 9.33
CA LYS A 8 -9.20 14.11 9.84
C LYS A 8 -7.74 14.41 9.56
N HIS A 9 -6.92 13.37 9.45
CA HIS A 9 -5.48 13.46 9.21
C HIS A 9 -5.09 12.86 7.85
N GLU A 10 -5.98 12.91 6.86
CA GLU A 10 -5.77 12.33 5.53
C GLU A 10 -4.41 12.69 4.90
N PRO A 11 -3.92 13.96 4.95
CA PRO A 11 -2.60 14.29 4.41
C PRO A 11 -1.46 13.54 5.09
N LEU A 12 -1.51 13.39 6.42
CA LEU A 12 -0.52 12.62 7.18
C LEU A 12 -0.61 11.14 6.84
N VAL A 13 -1.83 10.58 6.76
CA VAL A 13 -2.05 9.17 6.42
C VAL A 13 -1.48 8.85 5.04
N ILE A 14 -1.65 9.74 4.06
CA ILE A 14 -1.06 9.60 2.73
C ILE A 14 0.47 9.60 2.80
N GLU A 15 1.08 10.47 3.60
CA GLU A 15 2.55 10.48 3.77
C GLU A 15 3.10 9.25 4.49
N ILE A 16 2.41 8.79 5.54
CA ILE A 16 2.73 7.53 6.20
C ILE A 16 2.71 6.40 5.17
N GLY A 17 1.65 6.32 4.37
CA GLY A 17 1.53 5.25 3.38
C GLY A 17 2.58 5.32 2.27
N LYS A 18 2.98 6.52 1.83
CA LYS A 18 4.09 6.67 0.88
C LYS A 18 5.42 6.17 1.44
N LEU A 19 5.75 6.52 2.68
CA LEU A 19 6.96 6.03 3.35
C LEU A 19 6.90 4.52 3.60
N TYR A 20 5.74 4.01 3.98
CA TYR A 20 5.52 2.58 4.14
C TYR A 20 5.76 1.81 2.83
N LEU A 21 5.21 2.30 1.71
CA LEU A 21 5.43 1.70 0.39
C LEU A 21 6.90 1.77 -0.03
N ASP A 22 7.58 2.89 0.21
CA ASP A 22 9.02 3.04 -0.06
C ASP A 22 9.85 2.02 0.74
N ASN A 23 9.57 1.87 2.05
CA ASN A 23 10.20 0.86 2.90
C ASN A 23 9.88 -0.56 2.41
N MET A 24 8.65 -0.81 1.98
CA MET A 24 8.19 -2.11 1.48
C MET A 24 8.97 -2.55 0.23
N GLU A 25 9.25 -1.65 -0.71
CA GLU A 25 10.06 -1.97 -1.91
C GLU A 25 11.48 -2.41 -1.54
N VAL A 26 12.09 -1.77 -0.54
CA VAL A 26 13.41 -2.16 -0.02
C VAL A 26 13.36 -3.54 0.64
N GLU A 27 12.38 -3.76 1.52
CA GLU A 27 12.23 -5.01 2.25
C GLU A 27 11.86 -6.19 1.33
N LEU A 28 11.01 -5.95 0.33
CA LEU A 28 10.71 -6.92 -0.72
C LEU A 28 11.93 -7.21 -1.59
N GLY A 29 12.77 -6.20 -1.87
CA GLY A 29 14.04 -6.40 -2.55
C GLY A 29 15.00 -7.32 -1.80
N ARG A 30 15.07 -7.17 -0.47
CA ARG A 30 15.82 -8.09 0.41
C ARG A 30 15.24 -9.49 0.39
N LYS A 31 13.91 -9.62 0.47
CA LYS A 31 13.20 -10.90 0.42
C LYS A 31 13.35 -11.62 -0.92
N TYR A 32 13.35 -10.88 -2.02
CA TYR A 32 13.59 -11.43 -3.35
C TYR A 32 14.97 -12.10 -3.48
N LYS A 33 16.00 -11.54 -2.82
CA LYS A 33 17.35 -12.14 -2.79
C LYS A 33 17.51 -13.19 -1.69
N ASN A 34 16.75 -13.10 -0.61
CA ASN A 34 16.77 -14.02 0.51
C ASN A 34 15.35 -14.34 0.99
N ASN A 35 14.82 -15.49 0.60
CA ASN A 35 13.45 -15.91 0.95
C ASN A 35 13.22 -16.07 2.46
N GLU A 36 14.27 -16.18 3.27
CA GLU A 36 14.17 -16.24 4.75
C GLU A 36 14.03 -14.86 5.39
N HIS A 37 14.18 -13.77 4.61
CA HIS A 37 14.02 -12.41 5.12
C HIS A 37 12.56 -12.14 5.50
N HIS A 38 12.37 -11.65 6.73
CA HIS A 38 11.08 -11.17 7.21
C HIS A 38 10.91 -9.69 6.87
N VAL A 39 9.87 -9.36 6.12
CA VAL A 39 9.57 -7.98 5.71
C VAL A 39 9.13 -7.16 6.93
N ASN A 40 9.74 -6.00 7.10
CA ASN A 40 9.26 -4.97 8.03
C ASN A 40 9.24 -3.60 7.36
N ALA A 41 8.11 -3.26 6.74
CA ALA A 41 7.90 -1.98 6.05
C ALA A 41 7.44 -0.84 6.98
N GLY A 42 7.39 -1.07 8.29
CA GLY A 42 7.02 -0.03 9.25
C GLY A 42 7.93 1.19 9.16
N LEU A 43 7.40 2.36 9.55
CA LEU A 43 8.20 3.59 9.62
C LEU A 43 9.34 3.42 10.62
N SER A 44 10.52 3.93 10.28
CA SER A 44 11.63 4.06 11.22
C SER A 44 11.34 5.12 12.29
N ASP A 45 12.14 5.14 13.36
CA ASP A 45 12.03 6.16 14.41
C ASP A 45 12.25 7.57 13.85
N ASP A 46 13.18 7.72 12.90
CA ASP A 46 13.47 9.00 12.23
C ASP A 46 12.28 9.45 11.37
N GLN A 47 11.75 8.57 10.52
CA GLN A 47 10.56 8.85 9.69
C GLN A 47 9.35 9.23 10.57
N SER A 48 9.13 8.49 11.65
CA SER A 48 8.05 8.77 12.60
C SER A 48 8.22 10.11 13.30
N THR A 49 9.45 10.43 13.69
CA THR A 49 9.80 11.69 14.36
C THR A 49 9.64 12.89 13.43
N GLU A 50 10.11 12.77 12.18
CA GLU A 50 9.97 13.81 11.16
C GLU A 50 8.51 14.12 10.86
N LEU A 51 7.68 13.09 10.62
CA LEU A 51 6.25 13.28 10.39
C LEU A 51 5.55 13.91 11.59
N ARG A 52 5.87 13.45 12.80
CA ARG A 52 5.28 14.01 14.02
C ARG A 52 5.56 15.50 14.17
N TYR A 53 6.80 15.94 13.90
CA TYR A 53 7.15 17.36 13.95
C TYR A 53 6.53 18.15 12.79
N LYS A 54 6.49 17.58 11.58
CA LYS A 54 5.88 18.22 10.41
C LYS A 54 4.40 18.54 10.61
N TYR A 55 3.68 17.66 11.31
CA TYR A 55 2.24 17.77 11.54
C TYR A 55 1.87 18.32 12.93
N ASP A 56 2.86 18.74 13.73
CA ASP A 56 2.68 19.28 15.10
C ASP A 56 1.84 18.37 16.01
N LEU A 57 2.16 17.07 16.02
CA LEU A 57 1.44 16.07 16.80
C LEU A 57 2.19 15.66 18.07
N THR A 58 1.43 15.34 19.11
CA THR A 58 1.98 14.60 20.24
C THR A 58 2.33 13.16 19.82
N ILE A 59 3.18 12.50 20.60
CA ILE A 59 3.53 11.08 20.37
C ILE A 59 2.26 10.22 20.41
N SER A 60 1.35 10.49 21.36
CA SER A 60 0.12 9.73 21.52
C SER A 60 -0.80 9.84 20.30
N GLU A 61 -1.01 11.06 19.78
CA GLU A 61 -1.85 11.28 18.61
C GLU A 61 -1.26 10.61 17.36
N PHE A 62 0.05 10.76 17.15
CA PHE A 62 0.71 10.10 16.03
C PHE A 62 0.62 8.57 16.14
N SER A 63 0.84 8.00 17.34
CA SER A 63 0.72 6.55 17.55
C SER A 63 -0.70 6.03 17.28
N GLU A 64 -1.74 6.79 17.63
CA GLU A 64 -3.12 6.41 17.34
C GLU A 64 -3.42 6.43 15.84
N ILE A 65 -2.99 7.48 15.13
CA ILE A 65 -3.13 7.60 13.67
C ILE A 65 -2.35 6.49 12.97
N TYR A 66 -1.09 6.26 13.36
CA TYR A 66 -0.26 5.22 12.77
C TYR A 66 -0.83 3.82 13.02
N SER A 67 -1.33 3.54 14.23
CA SER A 67 -2.00 2.27 14.51
C SER A 67 -3.27 2.09 13.67
N GLY A 68 -4.02 3.17 13.45
CA GLY A 68 -5.18 3.17 12.55
C GLY A 68 -4.77 2.89 11.10
N PHE A 69 -3.68 3.50 10.64
CA PHE A 69 -3.12 3.26 9.30
C PHE A 69 -2.74 1.79 9.09
N ILE A 70 -1.99 1.18 10.01
CA ILE A 70 -1.56 -0.22 9.90
C ILE A 70 -2.76 -1.20 9.88
N LYS A 71 -3.89 -0.81 10.47
CA LYS A 71 -5.12 -1.62 10.49
C LYS A 71 -6.07 -1.33 9.33
N MET A 72 -5.70 -0.41 8.43
CA MET A 72 -6.54 -0.02 7.32
C MET A 72 -6.73 -1.21 6.37
N LYS A 73 -7.98 -1.45 5.99
CA LYS A 73 -8.37 -2.50 5.03
C LYS A 73 -9.07 -1.85 3.84
N PRO A 74 -9.10 -2.53 2.67
CA PRO A 74 -9.97 -2.13 1.57
C PRO A 74 -11.39 -1.87 2.05
N GLY A 75 -11.86 -0.63 1.84
CA GLY A 75 -13.24 -0.26 2.15
C GLY A 75 -14.23 -0.85 1.16
N GLU A 76 -15.52 -0.83 1.53
CA GLU A 76 -16.59 -1.29 0.64
C GLU A 76 -16.63 -0.51 -0.68
N HIS A 77 -16.40 0.80 -0.63
CA HIS A 77 -16.36 1.66 -1.81
C HIS A 77 -15.28 1.23 -2.81
N LEU A 78 -14.03 1.06 -2.35
CA LEU A 78 -12.94 0.51 -3.18
C LEU A 78 -13.34 -0.82 -3.84
N GLN A 79 -13.91 -1.76 -3.08
CA GLN A 79 -14.36 -3.04 -3.65
C GLN A 79 -15.44 -2.86 -4.72
N GLN A 80 -16.42 -1.97 -4.48
CA GLN A 80 -17.47 -1.66 -5.46
C GLN A 80 -16.89 -1.07 -6.76
N VAL A 81 -15.97 -0.12 -6.65
CA VAL A 81 -15.31 0.51 -7.80
C VAL A 81 -14.50 -0.51 -8.61
N LEU A 82 -13.70 -1.35 -7.94
CA LEU A 82 -12.95 -2.42 -8.59
C LEU A 82 -13.88 -3.43 -9.29
N ASN A 83 -14.96 -3.84 -8.63
CA ASN A 83 -15.93 -4.76 -9.21
C ASN A 83 -16.60 -4.18 -10.46
N ALA A 84 -16.96 -2.89 -10.43
CA ALA A 84 -17.51 -2.20 -11.59
C ALA A 84 -16.49 -2.08 -12.74
N PHE A 85 -15.23 -1.79 -12.41
CA PHE A 85 -14.14 -1.72 -13.37
C PHE A 85 -13.90 -3.08 -14.06
N VAL A 86 -13.80 -4.16 -13.29
CA VAL A 86 -13.66 -5.52 -13.81
C VAL A 86 -14.87 -5.94 -14.64
N ALA A 87 -16.10 -5.65 -14.17
CA ALA A 87 -17.32 -5.92 -14.92
C ALA A 87 -17.39 -5.16 -16.27
N SER A 88 -16.68 -4.05 -16.39
CA SER A 88 -16.56 -3.28 -17.63
C SER A 88 -15.53 -3.85 -18.61
N GLY A 89 -14.89 -4.98 -18.27
CA GLY A 89 -13.81 -5.60 -19.02
C GLY A 89 -12.44 -5.01 -18.70
N GLY A 90 -12.29 -4.33 -17.55
CA GLY A 90 -11.02 -3.87 -17.04
C GLY A 90 -10.27 -4.98 -16.29
N ASN A 91 -8.95 -4.83 -16.17
CA ASN A 91 -8.07 -5.69 -15.38
C ASN A 91 -7.12 -4.84 -14.53
N VAL A 92 -6.75 -5.35 -13.35
CA VAL A 92 -5.71 -4.74 -12.51
C VAL A 92 -4.45 -5.55 -12.69
N ASP A 93 -3.42 -4.94 -13.26
CA ASP A 93 -2.11 -5.55 -13.46
C ASP A 93 -1.15 -5.11 -12.36
N ILE A 94 -0.45 -6.07 -11.77
CA ILE A 94 0.57 -5.84 -10.74
C ILE A 94 1.90 -6.34 -11.30
N GLU A 95 2.82 -5.42 -11.54
CA GLU A 95 4.12 -5.71 -12.14
C GLU A 95 5.25 -5.45 -11.13
N PRO A 96 5.87 -6.51 -10.58
CA PRO A 96 7.09 -6.38 -9.79
C PRO A 96 8.33 -6.32 -10.70
N ALA A 97 9.23 -5.38 -10.46
CA ALA A 97 10.50 -5.24 -11.15
C ALA A 97 11.64 -5.06 -10.16
N TYR A 98 12.60 -5.99 -10.15
CA TYR A 98 13.77 -5.87 -9.30
C TYR A 98 14.81 -4.94 -9.93
N ASP A 99 15.18 -3.90 -9.21
CA ASP A 99 16.22 -2.96 -9.56
C ASP A 99 17.52 -3.36 -8.84
N GLU A 100 18.51 -3.82 -9.60
CA GLU A 100 19.81 -4.25 -9.07
C GLU A 100 20.66 -3.09 -8.53
N GLU A 101 20.47 -1.86 -9.04
CA GLU A 101 21.28 -0.71 -8.60
C GLU A 101 20.81 -0.21 -7.24
N THR A 102 19.49 -0.14 -7.04
CA THR A 102 18.90 0.32 -5.79
C THR A 102 18.57 -0.82 -4.82
N GLN A 103 18.66 -2.07 -5.28
CA GLN A 103 18.29 -3.30 -4.56
C GLN A 103 16.82 -3.30 -4.10
N ARG A 104 15.95 -2.61 -4.84
CA ARG A 104 14.52 -2.47 -4.55
C ARG A 104 13.70 -3.37 -5.45
N LEU A 105 12.59 -3.88 -4.93
CA LEU A 105 11.56 -4.50 -5.76
C LEU A 105 10.43 -3.48 -5.96
N ASN A 106 10.50 -2.76 -7.09
CA ASN A 106 9.50 -1.76 -7.45
C ASN A 106 8.20 -2.49 -7.83
N VAL A 107 7.07 -2.03 -7.31
CA VAL A 107 5.76 -2.65 -7.62
C VAL A 107 4.85 -1.60 -8.25
N THR A 108 4.52 -1.81 -9.52
CA THR A 108 3.60 -0.93 -10.25
C THR A 108 2.21 -1.56 -10.30
N VAL A 109 1.19 -0.80 -9.95
CA VAL A 109 -0.23 -1.16 -10.14
C VAL A 109 -0.75 -0.37 -11.33
N GLN A 110 -1.25 -1.08 -12.35
CA GLN A 110 -1.82 -0.48 -13.55
C GLN A 110 -3.24 -0.98 -13.77
N TYR A 111 -4.07 -0.14 -14.37
CA TYR A 111 -5.46 -0.49 -14.68
C TYR A 111 -5.63 -0.56 -16.19
N VAL A 112 -5.88 -1.74 -16.73
CA VAL A 112 -5.95 -1.95 -18.19
C VAL A 112 -7.39 -2.16 -18.61
N ILE A 113 -7.86 -1.43 -19.63
CA ILE A 113 -9.18 -1.62 -20.22
C ILE A 113 -9.15 -1.36 -21.73
N LYS A 114 -9.59 -2.34 -22.52
CA LYS A 114 -9.73 -2.25 -24.00
C LYS A 114 -8.50 -1.60 -24.66
N ASP A 115 -7.34 -2.20 -24.43
CA ASP A 115 -6.03 -1.78 -24.96
C ASP A 115 -5.50 -0.43 -24.43
N ASN A 116 -6.12 0.15 -23.40
CA ASN A 116 -5.61 1.34 -22.71
C ASN A 116 -5.11 0.99 -21.31
N THR A 117 -3.94 1.52 -20.96
CA THR A 117 -3.43 1.51 -19.60
C THR A 117 -3.81 2.84 -18.93
N LEU A 118 -4.37 2.76 -17.73
CA LEU A 118 -4.73 3.89 -16.89
C LEU A 118 -3.90 3.85 -15.60
N ASP A 119 -3.47 5.03 -15.16
CA ASP A 119 -2.79 5.19 -13.88
C ASP A 119 -3.75 5.12 -12.68
N ASN A 120 -5.06 5.29 -12.93
CA ASN A 120 -6.11 5.26 -11.90
C ASN A 120 -7.49 4.89 -12.50
N ILE A 121 -8.38 4.36 -11.66
CA ILE A 121 -9.81 4.22 -11.96
C ILE A 121 -10.55 5.49 -11.49
N GLU A 122 -11.40 6.04 -12.36
CA GLU A 122 -12.27 7.15 -11.99
C GLU A 122 -13.15 6.77 -10.78
N GLY A 123 -13.12 7.61 -9.75
CA GLY A 123 -13.86 7.38 -8.51
C GLY A 123 -13.00 6.89 -7.34
N LEU A 124 -11.80 6.37 -7.56
CA LEU A 124 -10.90 6.04 -6.46
C LEU A 124 -10.26 7.31 -5.86
N SER A 125 -10.35 7.42 -4.54
CA SER A 125 -9.62 8.44 -3.77
C SER A 125 -8.12 8.12 -3.72
N THR A 126 -7.32 9.12 -3.34
CA THR A 126 -5.86 8.92 -3.17
C THR A 126 -5.56 7.86 -2.12
N LEU A 127 -6.34 7.83 -1.03
CA LEU A 127 -6.19 6.84 0.03
C LEU A 127 -6.52 5.43 -0.48
N GLU A 128 -7.54 5.28 -1.31
CA GLU A 128 -7.91 3.97 -1.87
C GLU A 128 -6.86 3.45 -2.85
N ASN A 129 -6.26 4.31 -3.66
CA ASN A 129 -5.13 3.93 -4.51
C ASN A 129 -3.91 3.49 -3.70
N LEU A 130 -3.66 4.17 -2.59
CA LEU A 130 -2.60 3.81 -1.67
C LEU A 130 -2.86 2.43 -1.04
N VAL A 131 -4.09 2.19 -0.56
CA VAL A 131 -4.51 0.88 -0.05
C VAL A 131 -4.39 -0.21 -1.12
N MET A 132 -4.74 0.08 -2.38
CA MET A 132 -4.55 -0.86 -3.49
C MET A 132 -3.09 -1.23 -3.70
N THR A 133 -2.20 -0.24 -3.69
CA THR A 133 -0.76 -0.46 -3.87
C THR A 133 -0.19 -1.27 -2.69
N MET A 134 -0.61 -0.96 -1.46
CA MET A 134 -0.23 -1.74 -0.28
C MET A 134 -0.68 -3.21 -0.40
N ASN A 135 -1.92 -3.46 -0.83
CA ASN A 135 -2.41 -4.82 -1.04
C ASN A 135 -1.65 -5.54 -2.15
N ALA A 136 -1.27 -4.86 -3.22
CA ALA A 136 -0.45 -5.43 -4.28
C ALA A 136 0.93 -5.86 -3.77
N MET A 137 1.61 -5.00 -3.00
CA MET A 137 2.91 -5.35 -2.39
C MET A 137 2.82 -6.52 -1.40
N LEU A 138 1.74 -6.61 -0.62
CA LEU A 138 1.50 -7.76 0.28
C LEU A 138 1.26 -9.06 -0.51
N GLN A 139 0.57 -9.00 -1.66
CA GLN A 139 0.43 -10.16 -2.54
C GLN A 139 1.79 -10.62 -3.06
N ILE A 140 2.64 -9.70 -3.51
CA ILE A 140 4.02 -10.01 -3.93
C ILE A 140 4.81 -10.63 -2.78
N GLU A 141 4.69 -10.10 -1.55
CA GLU A 141 5.33 -10.71 -0.38
C GLU A 141 4.92 -12.17 -0.19
N ASN A 142 3.62 -12.46 -0.28
CA ASN A 142 3.08 -13.81 -0.13
C ASN A 142 3.66 -14.76 -1.18
N VAL A 143 3.72 -14.32 -2.45
CA VAL A 143 4.34 -15.09 -3.54
C VAL A 143 5.81 -15.38 -3.24
N LEU A 144 6.59 -14.37 -2.83
CA LEU A 144 8.01 -14.55 -2.51
C LEU A 144 8.22 -15.46 -1.29
N SER A 145 7.25 -15.51 -0.37
CA SER A 145 7.25 -16.41 0.78
C SER A 145 6.92 -17.87 0.42
N GLY A 146 6.57 -18.16 -0.84
CA GLY A 146 6.03 -19.46 -1.23
C GLY A 146 4.63 -19.73 -0.66
N SER A 147 3.94 -18.69 -0.19
CA SER A 147 2.54 -18.77 0.21
C SER A 147 1.69 -18.68 -1.07
N ASN A 148 0.66 -19.52 -1.17
CA ASN A 148 -0.11 -19.70 -2.41
C ASN A 148 -0.67 -18.34 -2.90
N PRO A 149 -0.39 -17.88 -4.14
CA PRO A 149 -0.84 -16.59 -4.68
C PRO A 149 -2.38 -16.47 -4.76
N ASP A 150 -3.07 -17.59 -4.88
CA ASP A 150 -4.55 -17.67 -4.88
C ASP A 150 -5.16 -17.67 -3.46
N GLY A 151 -4.32 -17.59 -2.42
CA GLY A 151 -4.78 -17.34 -1.07
C GLY A 151 -5.27 -15.91 -0.98
N ALA A 152 -6.58 -15.71 -1.11
CA ALA A 152 -7.23 -14.53 -0.55
C ALA A 152 -6.65 -14.33 0.86
N PRO A 153 -6.20 -13.12 1.23
CA PRO A 153 -5.58 -12.91 2.52
C PRO A 153 -6.54 -13.43 3.60
N GLU A 154 -6.11 -14.48 4.31
CA GLU A 154 -6.87 -14.99 5.45
C GLU A 154 -6.81 -13.90 6.53
N PHE A 155 -7.93 -13.21 6.69
CA PHE A 155 -8.20 -12.28 7.79
C PHE A 155 -9.27 -12.86 8.70
#